data_AF-A0A429ZDE5-F1
#
_entry.id   AF-A0A429ZDE5-F1
#
_cell.length_a   1.000
_cell.length_b   1.000
_cell.length_c   1.000
_cell.angle_alpha   90.00
_cell.angle_beta   90.00
_cell.angle_gamma   90.00
#
_symmetry.space_group_name_H-M   'P 1'
#
loop_
_entity.id
_entity.type
_entity.pdbx_description
1 polymer ?
#
loop_
_entity_poly.entity_id
_entity_poly.type
_entity_poly.pdbx_seq_one_letter_code
_entity_poly.pdbx_strand_id
1 'polypeptide(L)'
;MICSPKYHQLSGIKIVELMKPNNLALLFELVEKLEVIYHELRKTTYQRSGKSEPISPVSQSLLTKILLGTLGCVPAFDRQATTVFKQVGIEPQSFSKQCLLSIAEFYQKESKAFQELAGSLAVGHIDLPEMKLVDIMLQWKA
;
A
#
# COMPACT_ATOMS: atom_id res chain seq x y z
N MET A 1 -11.24 2.19 13.51
CA MET A 1 -10.90 3.23 12.53
C MET A 1 -10.86 2.68 11.10
N ILE A 2 -9.94 1.76 10.79
CA ILE A 2 -9.83 1.20 9.42
C ILE A 2 -11.07 0.37 9.01
N CYS A 3 -11.71 -0.29 9.99
CA CYS A 3 -12.98 -1.00 9.79
C CYS A 3 -14.22 -0.08 9.72
N SER A 4 -14.03 1.26 9.75
CA SER A 4 -15.15 2.19 9.61
C SER A 4 -15.81 2.02 8.24
N PRO A 5 -17.17 2.02 8.15
CA PRO A 5 -17.88 1.91 6.88
C PRO A 5 -17.42 2.91 5.82
N LYS A 6 -16.95 4.09 6.25
CA LYS A 6 -16.40 5.13 5.38
C LYS A 6 -15.27 4.61 4.47
N TYR A 7 -14.44 3.67 4.95
CA TYR A 7 -13.28 3.16 4.22
C TYR A 7 -13.52 1.81 3.54
N HIS A 8 -14.72 1.23 3.66
CA HIS A 8 -15.03 -0.07 3.03
C HIS A 8 -14.83 -0.06 1.52
N GLN A 9 -15.08 1.09 0.86
CA GLN A 9 -14.86 1.23 -0.58
C GLN A 9 -13.39 1.09 -1.02
N LEU A 10 -12.43 1.23 -0.10
CA LEU A 10 -11.01 1.01 -0.38
C LEU A 10 -10.64 -0.48 -0.31
N SER A 11 -11.47 -1.33 0.31
CA SER A 11 -11.16 -2.75 0.47
C SER A 11 -11.15 -3.47 -0.88
N GLY A 12 -10.00 -4.02 -1.27
CA GLY A 12 -9.80 -4.71 -2.53
C GLY A 12 -10.05 -3.84 -3.76
N ILE A 13 -10.01 -2.51 -3.60
CA ILE A 13 -10.34 -1.57 -4.68
C ILE A 13 -9.43 -1.81 -5.89
N LYS A 14 -10.04 -1.86 -7.08
CA LYS A 14 -9.30 -1.93 -8.34
C LYS A 14 -8.45 -0.68 -8.52
N ILE A 15 -7.28 -0.82 -9.12
CA ILE A 15 -6.32 0.26 -9.34
C ILE A 15 -6.98 1.41 -10.11
N VAL A 16 -7.75 1.11 -11.16
CA VAL A 16 -8.49 2.12 -11.95
C VAL A 16 -9.50 2.90 -11.11
N GLU A 17 -10.18 2.22 -10.17
CA GLU A 17 -11.13 2.84 -9.25
C GLU A 17 -10.41 3.67 -8.19
N LEU A 18 -9.27 3.18 -7.69
CA LEU A 18 -8.45 3.91 -6.73
C LEU A 18 -7.97 5.25 -7.29
N MET A 19 -7.62 5.31 -8.58
CA MET A 19 -7.11 6.54 -9.20
C MET A 19 -8.16 7.66 -9.32
N LYS A 20 -9.44 7.39 -9.04
CA LYS A 20 -10.47 8.42 -9.00
C LYS A 20 -10.17 9.43 -7.87
N PRO A 21 -10.34 10.75 -8.11
CA PRO A 21 -9.98 11.79 -7.13
C PRO A 21 -10.57 11.58 -5.74
N ASN A 22 -11.85 11.18 -5.65
CA ASN A 22 -12.53 10.94 -4.38
C ASN A 22 -11.92 9.77 -3.59
N ASN A 23 -11.48 8.72 -4.28
CA ASN A 23 -10.90 7.54 -3.66
C ASN A 23 -9.46 7.80 -3.21
N LEU A 24 -8.68 8.54 -4.00
CA LEU A 24 -7.37 9.04 -3.58
C LEU A 24 -7.48 9.95 -2.35
N ALA A 25 -8.42 10.90 -2.34
CA ALA A 25 -8.63 11.78 -1.20
C ALA A 25 -8.99 10.97 0.05
N LEU A 26 -9.85 9.97 -0.08
CA LEU A 26 -10.21 9.09 1.03
C LEU A 26 -9.03 8.25 1.53
N LEU A 27 -8.19 7.73 0.63
CA LEU A 27 -6.98 6.99 0.96
C LEU A 27 -6.01 7.86 1.77
N PHE A 28 -5.72 9.09 1.31
CA PHE A 28 -4.79 9.97 2.02
C PHE A 28 -5.35 10.47 3.34
N GLU A 29 -6.67 10.71 3.45
CA GLU A 29 -7.31 10.98 4.74
C GLU A 29 -7.12 9.81 5.72
N LEU A 30 -7.23 8.56 5.25
CA LEU A 30 -6.98 7.39 6.09
C LEU A 30 -5.51 7.30 6.52
N VAL A 31 -4.58 7.59 5.62
CA VAL A 31 -3.13 7.60 5.89
C VAL A 31 -2.80 8.61 6.98
N GLU A 32 -3.31 9.84 6.88
CA GLU A 32 -3.11 10.88 7.89
C GLU A 32 -3.63 10.43 9.27
N LYS A 33 -4.81 9.81 9.32
CA LYS A 33 -5.36 9.29 10.59
C LYS A 33 -4.54 8.13 11.14
N LEU A 34 -4.06 7.23 10.30
CA LEU A 34 -3.16 6.14 10.71
C LEU A 34 -1.86 6.70 11.28
N GLU A 35 -1.30 7.73 10.66
CA GLU A 35 -0.08 8.39 11.12
C GLU A 35 -0.27 8.97 12.53
N VAL A 36 -1.36 9.70 12.78
CA VAL A 36 -1.69 10.22 14.13
C VAL A 36 -1.80 9.10 15.16
N ILE A 37 -2.56 8.04 14.86
CA ILE A 37 -2.75 6.93 15.81
C ILE A 37 -1.42 6.22 16.11
N TYR A 38 -0.63 5.91 15.09
CA TYR A 38 0.64 5.21 15.29
C TYR A 38 1.71 6.11 15.90
N HIS A 39 1.63 7.42 15.73
CA HIS A 39 2.47 8.36 16.47
C HIS A 39 2.18 8.24 17.99
N GLU A 40 0.92 8.36 18.40
CA GLU A 40 0.52 8.26 19.81
C GLU A 40 0.80 6.88 20.44
N LEU A 41 0.57 5.80 19.68
CA LEU A 41 0.88 4.45 20.15
C LEU A 41 2.38 4.26 20.37
N ARG A 42 3.23 4.77 19.46
CA ARG A 42 4.69 4.70 19.63
C ARG A 42 5.11 5.55 20.83
N LYS A 43 4.62 6.77 20.98
CA LYS A 43 4.88 7.61 22.16
C LYS A 43 4.60 6.88 23.47
N THR A 44 3.41 6.29 23.61
CA THR A 44 3.01 5.51 24.79
C THR A 44 3.93 4.30 25.03
N THR A 45 4.30 3.60 23.96
CA THR A 45 5.17 2.41 24.03
C THR A 45 6.58 2.77 24.49
N TYR A 46 7.15 3.87 23.98
CA TYR A 46 8.49 4.33 24.36
C TYR A 46 8.53 4.80 25.81
N GLN A 47 7.52 5.57 26.25
CA GLN A 47 7.38 6.01 27.64
C GLN A 47 7.35 4.81 28.60
N ARG A 48 6.53 3.79 28.30
CA ARG A 48 6.48 2.55 29.09
C ARG A 48 7.79 1.76 29.10
N SER A 49 8.58 1.89 28.04
CA SER A 49 9.88 1.21 27.90
C SER A 49 11.05 2.01 28.49
N GLY A 50 10.79 3.17 29.13
CA GLY A 50 11.84 4.06 29.64
C GLY A 50 12.71 4.70 28.54
N LYS A 51 12.23 4.71 27.28
CA LYS A 51 12.94 5.28 26.14
C LYS A 51 12.43 6.69 25.84
N SER A 52 13.30 7.53 25.29
CA SER A 52 12.91 8.86 24.79
C SER A 52 11.88 8.76 23.66
N GLU A 53 11.00 9.75 23.55
CA GLU A 53 9.98 9.79 22.50
C GLU A 53 10.60 9.71 21.09
N PRO A 54 10.01 8.94 20.16
CA PRO A 54 10.50 8.87 18.79
C PRO A 54 10.37 10.23 18.10
N ILE A 55 11.50 10.78 17.66
CA ILE A 55 11.57 12.05 16.92
C ILE A 55 11.15 11.85 15.46
N SER A 56 11.26 10.62 14.94
CA SER A 56 10.96 10.32 13.54
C SER A 56 9.45 10.12 13.28
N PRO A 57 8.96 10.54 12.10
CA PRO A 57 7.58 10.29 11.70
C PRO A 57 7.27 8.79 11.60
N VAL A 58 5.99 8.44 11.45
CA VAL A 58 5.62 7.04 11.19
C VAL A 58 6.17 6.67 9.82
N SER A 59 6.85 5.53 9.72
CA SER A 59 7.44 5.15 8.43
C SER A 59 6.35 4.85 7.40
N GLN A 60 6.53 5.32 6.17
CA GLN A 60 5.64 5.00 5.04
C GLN A 60 5.51 3.49 4.84
N SER A 61 6.60 2.74 5.07
CA SER A 61 6.59 1.27 5.03
C SER A 61 5.59 0.66 6.03
N LEU A 62 5.52 1.18 7.26
CA LEU A 62 4.55 0.69 8.23
C LEU A 62 3.11 1.00 7.80
N LEU A 63 2.86 2.25 7.39
CA LEU A 63 1.53 2.69 6.96
C LEU A 63 1.02 1.88 5.76
N THR A 64 1.86 1.70 4.74
CA THR A 64 1.51 0.93 3.54
C THR A 64 1.36 -0.56 3.81
N LYS A 65 2.15 -1.15 4.74
CA LYS A 65 1.94 -2.55 5.18
C LYS A 65 0.61 -2.75 5.90
N ILE A 66 0.19 -1.79 6.72
CA ILE A 66 -1.13 -1.83 7.35
C ILE A 66 -2.22 -1.78 6.28
N LEU A 67 -2.14 -0.85 5.33
CA LEU A 67 -3.12 -0.71 4.26
C LEU A 67 -3.17 -1.94 3.34
N LEU A 68 -2.02 -2.50 2.96
CA LEU A 68 -1.94 -3.74 2.20
C LEU A 68 -2.57 -4.91 2.96
N GLY A 69 -2.21 -5.09 4.25
CA GLY A 69 -2.67 -6.23 5.04
C GLY A 69 -4.13 -6.16 5.47
N THR A 70 -4.71 -4.95 5.56
CA THR A 70 -6.09 -4.76 6.03
C THR A 70 -7.09 -4.50 4.90
N LEU A 71 -6.70 -3.72 3.89
CA LEU A 71 -7.58 -3.30 2.80
C LEU A 71 -7.09 -3.82 1.45
N GLY A 72 -5.83 -4.20 1.29
CA GLY A 72 -5.28 -4.59 0.00
C GLY A 72 -5.34 -3.46 -1.04
N CYS A 73 -5.36 -2.20 -0.61
CA CYS A 73 -5.63 -1.04 -1.46
C CYS A 73 -4.39 -0.33 -2.00
N VAL A 74 -3.20 -0.66 -1.50
CA VAL A 74 -1.88 -0.18 -1.95
C VAL A 74 -0.85 -1.28 -1.68
N PRO A 75 0.27 -1.38 -2.44
CA PRO A 75 1.34 -2.33 -2.13
C PRO A 75 2.17 -1.84 -0.92
N ALA A 76 3.02 -2.70 -0.36
CA ALA A 76 3.93 -2.30 0.70
C ALA A 76 5.14 -1.55 0.14
N PHE A 77 5.48 -0.40 0.74
CA PHE A 77 6.62 0.43 0.34
C PHE A 77 7.82 0.18 1.27
N ASP A 78 8.31 -1.06 1.32
CA ASP A 78 9.57 -1.34 2.00
C ASP A 78 10.78 -1.25 1.04
N ARG A 79 11.98 -1.44 1.60
CA ARG A 79 13.24 -1.26 0.86
C ARG A 79 13.31 -2.16 -0.39
N GLN A 80 12.78 -3.38 -0.31
CA GLN A 80 12.79 -4.29 -1.46
C GLN A 80 11.87 -3.77 -2.55
N ALA A 81 10.64 -3.40 -2.20
CA ALA A 81 9.69 -2.81 -3.14
C ALA A 81 10.26 -1.55 -3.82
N THR A 82 10.86 -0.61 -3.07
CA THR A 82 11.44 0.61 -3.65
C THR A 82 12.63 0.36 -4.57
N THR A 83 13.41 -0.70 -4.32
CA THR A 83 14.50 -1.12 -5.22
C THR A 83 13.92 -1.60 -6.54
N VAL A 84 12.89 -2.44 -6.49
CA VAL A 84 12.24 -3.00 -7.69
C VAL A 84 11.48 -1.92 -8.46
N PHE A 85 10.81 -0.99 -7.77
CA PHE A 85 10.19 0.20 -8.39
C PHE A 85 11.17 0.93 -9.29
N LYS A 86 12.39 1.19 -8.80
CA LYS A 86 13.44 1.82 -9.61
C LYS A 86 13.83 0.98 -10.83
N GLN A 87 13.93 -0.35 -10.68
CA GLN A 87 14.28 -1.25 -11.79
C GLN A 87 13.20 -1.31 -12.87
N VAL A 88 11.91 -1.23 -12.50
CA VAL A 88 10.78 -1.29 -13.45
C VAL A 88 10.30 0.09 -13.91
N GLY A 89 10.95 1.17 -13.47
CA GLY A 89 10.65 2.54 -13.90
C GLY A 89 9.47 3.20 -13.18
N ILE A 90 9.10 2.74 -11.99
CA ILE A 90 8.10 3.40 -11.13
C ILE A 90 8.76 4.54 -10.37
N GLU A 91 8.24 5.75 -10.56
CA GLU A 91 8.73 6.97 -9.91
C GLU A 91 7.57 7.88 -9.43
N PRO A 92 7.74 8.64 -8.33
CA PRO A 92 8.85 8.57 -7.37
C PRO A 92 8.78 7.28 -6.52
N GLN A 93 9.87 6.91 -5.85
CA GLN A 93 9.89 5.73 -4.97
C GLN A 93 9.30 5.99 -3.57
N SER A 94 8.68 7.15 -3.36
CA SER A 94 7.98 7.51 -2.13
C SER A 94 6.47 7.38 -2.28
N PHE A 95 5.81 6.96 -1.20
CA PHE A 95 4.36 6.81 -1.21
C PHE A 95 3.68 8.17 -1.44
N SER A 96 3.08 8.31 -2.62
CA SER A 96 2.50 9.56 -3.12
C SER A 96 1.48 9.27 -4.23
N LYS A 97 0.63 10.24 -4.54
CA LYS A 97 -0.30 10.13 -5.68
C LYS A 97 0.43 9.83 -6.99
N GLN A 98 1.57 10.48 -7.23
CA GLN A 98 2.35 10.28 -8.45
C GLN A 98 2.88 8.85 -8.55
N CYS A 99 3.38 8.29 -7.44
CA CYS A 99 3.85 6.92 -7.42
C CYS A 99 2.70 5.92 -7.69
N LEU A 100 1.54 6.15 -7.11
CA LEU A 100 0.35 5.30 -7.33
C LEU A 100 -0.11 5.34 -8.80
N LEU A 101 0.01 6.48 -9.47
CA LEU A 101 -0.25 6.58 -10.91
C LEU A 101 0.78 5.78 -11.72
N SER A 102 2.07 5.88 -11.41
CA SER A 102 3.10 5.07 -12.09
C SER A 102 2.95 3.58 -11.83
N ILE A 103 2.46 3.17 -10.65
CA ILE A 103 2.06 1.77 -10.39
C ILE A 103 0.89 1.36 -11.29
N ALA A 104 -0.10 2.23 -11.49
CA ALA A 104 -1.23 1.95 -12.37
C ALA A 104 -0.81 1.79 -13.83
N GLU A 105 0.09 2.66 -14.31
CA GLU A 105 0.69 2.58 -15.65
C GLU A 105 1.49 1.29 -15.81
N PHE A 106 2.31 0.93 -14.82
CA PHE A 106 3.05 -0.33 -14.79
C PHE A 106 2.11 -1.54 -14.85
N TYR A 107 1.05 -1.55 -14.04
CA TYR A 107 0.05 -2.62 -14.01
C TYR A 107 -0.63 -2.81 -15.37
N GLN A 108 -0.99 -1.70 -16.02
CA GLN A 108 -1.60 -1.73 -17.36
C GLN A 108 -0.63 -2.24 -18.43
N LYS A 109 0.62 -1.74 -18.40
CA LYS A 109 1.68 -2.14 -19.33
C LYS A 109 1.98 -3.64 -19.23
N GLU A 110 2.05 -4.18 -18.02
CA GLU A 110 2.36 -5.59 -17.74
C GLU A 110 1.09 -6.44 -17.55
N SER A 111 -0.06 -6.01 -18.08
CA SER A 111 -1.36 -6.65 -17.84
C SER A 111 -1.38 -8.15 -18.13
N LYS A 112 -0.72 -8.61 -19.20
CA LYS A 112 -0.59 -10.04 -19.50
C LYS A 112 0.14 -10.81 -18.40
N ALA A 113 1.25 -10.27 -17.90
CA ALA A 113 2.01 -10.90 -16.81
C ALA A 113 1.21 -10.92 -15.50
N PHE A 114 0.41 -9.88 -15.24
CA PHE A 114 -0.51 -9.86 -14.10
C PHE A 114 -1.66 -10.86 -14.22
N GLN A 115 -2.19 -11.07 -15.43
CA GLN A 115 -3.20 -12.11 -15.70
C GLN A 115 -2.63 -13.52 -15.49
N GLU A 116 -1.42 -13.78 -16.00
CA GLU A 116 -0.72 -15.05 -15.78
C GLU A 116 -0.41 -15.28 -14.30
N LEU A 117 0.07 -14.25 -13.60
CA LEU A 117 0.32 -14.29 -12.16
C LEU A 117 -0.96 -14.60 -11.39
N ALA A 118 -2.05 -13.87 -11.66
CA ALA A 118 -3.34 -14.10 -11.03
C ALA A 118 -3.85 -15.53 -11.28
N GLY A 119 -3.72 -16.03 -12.51
CA GLY A 119 -4.07 -17.42 -12.85
C GLY A 119 -3.21 -18.46 -12.10
N SER A 120 -1.92 -18.20 -11.92
CA SER A 120 -1.02 -19.09 -11.18
C SER A 120 -1.30 -19.12 -9.67
N LEU A 121 -1.84 -18.01 -9.13
CA LEU A 121 -2.17 -17.83 -7.72
C LEU A 121 -3.64 -18.15 -7.42
N ALA A 122 -4.42 -18.52 -8.43
CA ALA A 122 -5.82 -18.88 -8.27
C ALA A 122 -5.92 -20.17 -7.42
N VAL A 123 -6.15 -19.99 -6.11
CA VAL A 123 -6.41 -21.07 -5.17
C VAL A 123 -7.87 -20.98 -4.74
N GLY A 124 -8.71 -21.85 -5.29
CA GLY A 124 -10.16 -21.86 -5.01
C GLY A 124 -10.90 -20.68 -5.64
N HIS A 125 -11.77 -20.02 -4.85
CA HIS A 125 -12.62 -18.89 -5.28
C HIS A 125 -12.16 -17.52 -4.73
N ILE A 126 -10.90 -17.41 -4.30
CA ILE A 126 -10.38 -16.18 -3.69
C ILE A 126 -9.59 -15.40 -4.75
N ASP A 127 -10.19 -14.32 -5.25
CA ASP A 127 -9.50 -13.35 -6.08
C ASP A 127 -8.64 -12.44 -5.21
N LEU A 128 -7.34 -12.35 -5.51
CA LEU A 128 -6.45 -11.43 -4.83
C LEU A 128 -6.70 -9.99 -5.31
N PRO A 129 -6.69 -8.99 -4.40
CA PRO A 129 -6.70 -7.58 -4.79
C PRO A 129 -5.58 -7.24 -5.77
N GLU A 130 -5.84 -6.34 -6.73
CA GLU A 130 -4.86 -5.94 -7.74
C GLU A 130 -3.56 -5.40 -7.13
N MET A 131 -3.66 -4.60 -6.05
CA MET A 131 -2.47 -4.10 -5.35
C MET A 131 -1.71 -5.19 -4.57
N LYS A 132 -2.37 -6.30 -4.22
CA LYS A 132 -1.69 -7.48 -3.68
C LYS A 132 -0.94 -8.24 -4.77
N LEU A 133 -1.48 -8.31 -5.99
CA LEU A 133 -0.76 -8.84 -7.14
C LEU A 133 0.48 -7.99 -7.46
N VAL A 134 0.36 -6.65 -7.40
CA VAL A 134 1.50 -5.74 -7.53
C VAL A 134 2.57 -6.07 -6.48
N ASP A 135 2.19 -6.16 -5.20
CA ASP A 135 3.10 -6.51 -4.11
C ASP A 135 3.85 -7.84 -4.33
N ILE A 136 3.17 -8.87 -4.84
CA ILE A 136 3.78 -10.17 -5.15
C ILE A 136 4.69 -10.09 -6.39
N MET A 137 4.24 -9.41 -7.45
CA MET A 137 5.03 -9.22 -8.68
C MET A 137 6.35 -8.52 -8.38
N LEU A 138 6.34 -7.52 -7.49
CA LEU A 138 7.56 -6.84 -7.06
C LEU A 138 8.52 -7.81 -6.35
N GLN A 139 8.02 -8.74 -5.55
CA GLN A 139 8.85 -9.74 -4.88
C GLN A 139 9.42 -10.78 -5.85
N TRP A 140 8.70 -11.12 -6.93
CA TRP A 140 9.20 -12.05 -7.95
C TRP A 140 10.26 -11.44 -8.88
N LYS A 141 10.24 -10.12 -9.04
CA LYS A 141 11.22 -9.36 -9.84
C LYS A 141 12.44 -8.90 -9.01
N ALA A 142 12.46 -9.13 -7.70
CA ALA A 142 13.55 -8.81 -6.78
C ALA A 142 14.67 -9.87 -6.81
#